data_AF-A0A0B5ETD1-F1
#
_entry.id   AF-A0A0B5ETD1-F1
#
_cell.length_a   1.000
_cell.length_b   1.000
_cell.length_c   1.000
_cell.angle_alpha   90.00
_cell.angle_beta   90.00
_cell.angle_gamma   90.00
#
_symmetry.space_group_name_H-M   'P 1'
#
loop_
_entity.id
_entity.type
_entity.pdbx_description
1 polymer ?
#
loop_
_entity_poly.entity_id
_entity_poly.type
_entity_poly.pdbx_seq_one_letter_code
_entity_poly.pdbx_strand_id
1 'polypeptide(L)' 'MHRAEAQVESGSLTARGLDRVLRVAWTVADLAGHDRPTEQDVALALHLRTGIPQGTPMAIGAGA' A
#
# COMPACT_ATOMS: atom_id res chain seq x y z
N MET A 1 -7.52 8.79 -0.10
CA MET A 1 -6.65 9.61 -0.99
C MET A 1 -5.50 10.30 -0.26
N HIS A 2 -5.69 10.85 0.95
CA HIS A 2 -4.70 11.71 1.63
C HIS A 2 -3.35 11.09 2.03
N ARG A 3 -3.20 9.75 2.14
CA ARG A 3 -1.91 9.13 2.52
C ARG A 3 -0.93 8.95 1.36
N ALA A 4 -1.44 8.90 0.12
CA ALA A 4 -0.59 8.76 -1.06
C ALA A 4 0.20 10.04 -1.35
N GLU A 5 -0.39 11.20 -1.05
CA GLU A 5 0.22 12.52 -1.22
C GLU A 5 1.39 12.73 -0.24
N ALA A 6 1.22 12.33 1.02
CA ALA A 6 2.27 12.45 2.04
C ALA A 6 3.56 11.66 1.76
N GLN A 7 3.51 10.59 0.94
CA GLN A 7 4.70 9.82 0.57
C GLN A 7 5.45 10.39 -0.65
N VAL A 8 4.79 11.19 -1.48
CA VAL A 8 5.46 11.95 -2.55
C VAL A 8 6.35 13.04 -1.93
N GLU A 9 5.86 13.68 -0.86
CA GLU A 9 6.53 14.78 -0.12
C GLU A 9 7.88 14.36 0.51
N SER A 10 8.09 13.07 0.81
CA SER A 10 9.32 12.55 1.43
C SER A 10 10.48 12.31 0.43
N GLY A 11 10.28 12.52 -0.88
CA GLY A 11 11.32 12.30 -1.90
C GLY A 11 11.68 10.83 -2.18
N SER A 12 10.99 9.86 -1.54
CA SER A 12 11.30 8.42 -1.64
C SER A 12 10.55 7.69 -2.77
N LEU A 13 9.56 8.34 -3.40
CA LEU A 13 8.68 7.73 -4.39
C LEU A 13 8.47 8.65 -5.60
N THR A 14 9.14 8.31 -6.71
CA THR A 14 8.86 8.93 -8.01
C THR A 14 7.50 8.46 -8.55
N ALA A 15 6.92 9.16 -9.53
CA ALA A 15 5.69 8.72 -10.20
C ALA A 15 5.78 7.27 -10.73
N ARG A 16 6.97 6.87 -11.23
CA ARG A 16 7.24 5.47 -11.63
C ARG A 16 7.31 4.51 -10.45
N GLY A 17 7.82 4.97 -9.30
CA GLY A 17 7.82 4.21 -8.06
C GLY A 17 6.40 3.95 -7.57
N LEU A 18 5.52 4.94 -7.65
CA LEU A 18 4.11 4.81 -7.30
C LEU A 18 3.38 3.84 -8.24
N ASP A 19 3.59 3.95 -9.55
CA ASP A 19 3.01 3.01 -10.54
C ASP A 19 3.37 1.55 -10.24
N ARG A 20 4.63 1.29 -9.89
CA ARG A 20 5.07 -0.07 -9.51
C ARG A 20 4.39 -0.58 -8.25
N VAL A 21 4.22 0.28 -7.24
CA VAL A 21 3.49 -0.08 -6.01
C VAL A 21 2.06 -0.46 -6.32
N LEU A 22 1.38 0.34 -7.14
CA LEU A 22 0.01 0.07 -7.51
C LEU A 22 -0.12 -1.27 -8.24
N ARG A 23 0.81 -1.60 -9.15
CA ARG A 23 0.82 -2.92 -9.81
C ARG A 23 0.99 -4.08 -8.82
N VAL A 24 1.91 -3.97 -7.86
CA VAL A 24 2.10 -5.02 -6.84
C VAL A 24 0.88 -5.11 -5.93
N ALA A 25 0.28 -3.98 -5.54
CA ALA A 25 -0.93 -3.95 -4.72
C ALA A 25 -2.11 -4.63 -5.40
N TRP A 26 -2.24 -4.49 -6.73
CA TRP A 26 -3.22 -5.26 -7.52
C TRP A 26 -2.97 -6.75 -7.48
N THR A 27 -1.73 -7.20 -7.64
CA THR A 27 -1.41 -8.63 -7.49
C THR A 27 -1.73 -9.16 -6.09
N VAL A 28 -1.44 -8.37 -5.04
CA VAL A 28 -1.80 -8.74 -3.67
C VAL A 28 -3.32 -8.83 -3.50
N ALA A 29 -4.06 -7.85 -4.03
CA ALA A 29 -5.51 -7.83 -3.99
C ALA A 29 -6.12 -9.04 -4.71
N ASP A 30 -5.61 -9.39 -5.90
CA ASP A 30 -6.04 -10.55 -6.67
C ASP A 30 -5.82 -11.85 -5.88
N LEU A 31 -4.67 -11.99 -5.21
CA LEU A 31 -4.35 -13.15 -4.36
C LEU A 31 -5.22 -13.21 -3.10
N ALA A 32 -5.62 -12.06 -2.56
CA ALA A 32 -6.51 -11.95 -1.41
C ALA A 32 -8.00 -12.09 -1.77
N GLY A 33 -8.34 -12.10 -3.06
CA GLY A 33 -9.72 -12.12 -3.55
C GLY A 33 -10.45 -10.78 -3.37
N HIS A 34 -9.73 -9.68 -3.29
CA HIS A 34 -10.31 -8.34 -3.23
C HIS A 34 -10.64 -7.83 -4.64
N ASP A 35 -11.82 -7.25 -4.83
CA ASP A 35 -12.21 -6.62 -6.10
C ASP A 35 -11.35 -5.39 -6.44
N ARG A 36 -10.71 -4.78 -5.43
CA ARG A 36 -9.83 -3.61 -5.54
C ARG A 36 -8.78 -3.62 -4.44
N PRO A 37 -7.57 -3.06 -4.68
CA PRO A 37 -6.56 -2.91 -3.64
C PRO A 37 -7.06 -2.09 -2.45
N THR A 38 -6.95 -2.67 -1.27
CA THR A 38 -7.20 -2.00 0.00
C THR A 38 -5.95 -1.26 0.48
N GLU A 39 -6.09 -0.45 1.54
CA GLU A 39 -4.93 0.20 2.16
C GLU A 39 -3.90 -0.82 2.69
N GLN A 40 -4.35 -2.00 3.11
CA GLN A 40 -3.49 -3.08 3.58
C GLN A 40 -2.67 -3.68 2.43
N ASP A 41 -3.28 -3.87 1.27
CA ASP A 41 -2.59 -4.39 0.07
C ASP A 41 -1.51 -3.42 -0.42
N VAL A 42 -1.81 -2.12 -0.38
CA VAL A 42 -0.85 -1.06 -0.72
C VAL A 42 0.28 -0.99 0.31
N ALA A 43 -0.01 -1.11 1.60
CA ALA A 43 1.01 -1.15 2.65
C ALA A 43 1.94 -2.37 2.49
N LEU A 44 1.38 -3.53 2.17
CA LEU A 44 2.16 -4.73 1.87
C LEU A 44 3.01 -4.55 0.61
N ALA A 45 2.45 -3.99 -0.46
CA ALA A 45 3.19 -3.69 -1.68
C ALA A 45 4.36 -2.71 -1.45
N LEU A 46 4.17 -1.70 -0.61
CA LEU A 46 5.23 -0.78 -0.20
C LEU A 46 6.32 -1.50 0.60
N HIS A 47 5.93 -2.37 1.54
CA HIS A 47 6.86 -3.19 2.32
C HIS A 47 7.70 -4.10 1.42
N LEU A 48 7.07 -4.84 0.51
CA LEU A 48 7.74 -5.72 -0.45
C LEU A 48 8.73 -4.98 -1.35
N ARG A 49 8.41 -3.73 -1.73
CA ARG A 49 9.28 -2.93 -2.61
C ARG A 49 10.47 -2.30 -1.89
N THR A 50 10.28 -1.87 -0.65
CA THR A 50 11.25 -1.02 0.07
C THR A 50 11.99 -1.77 1.17
N GLY A 51 11.50 -2.93 1.61
CA GLY A 51 11.99 -3.65 2.78
C GLY A 51 11.75 -2.92 4.12
N ILE A 52 11.13 -1.73 4.08
CA ILE A 52 10.86 -0.93 5.26
C ILE A 52 9.44 -1.26 5.74
N PRO A 53 9.26 -1.69 6.99
CA PRO A 53 7.93 -1.83 7.57
C PRO A 53 7.27 -0.45 7.66
N GLN A 54 6.32 -0.19 6.76
CA GLN A 54 5.43 0.94 6.87
C GLN A 54 4.42 0.56 7.94
N GLY A 55 4.44 1.23 9.09
CA GLY A 55 3.55 0.91 10.21
C GLY A 55 2.09 0.91 9.76
N THR A 56 1.52 -0.28 9.58
CA THR A 56 0.08 -0.44 9.49
C THR A 56 -0.46 0.05 10.84
N PRO A 57 -1.38 1.03 10.91
CA PRO A 57 -2.23 1.05 12.09
C PRO A 57 -2.97 -0.29 12.06
N MET A 58 -2.54 -1.23 12.90
CA MET A 58 -3.31 -2.41 13.21
C MET A 58 -4.62 -1.89 13.79
N ALA A 59 -5.64 -1.75 12.94
CA ALA A 59 -7.01 -1.59 13.38
C ALA A 59 -7.43 -2.92 14.00
N ILE A 60 -7.03 -3.10 15.26
CA ILE A 60 -7.66 -4.03 16.17
C ILE A 60 -9.11 -3.56 16.36
N GLY A 61 -10.06 -4.29 15.78
CA GLY A 61 -11.48 -4.20 16.11
C GLY A 61 -12.32 -3.34 15.18
N ALA A 62 -13.14 -4.01 14.37
CA ALA A 62 -14.57 -3.71 14.26
C ALA A 62 -15.26 -4.92 13.60
N GLY A 63 -15.54 -5.94 14.41
CA GLY A 63 -16.77 -6.69 14.22
C GLY A 63 -17.91 -5.86 14.81
N ALA A 64 -18.85 -5.47 13.97
CA ALA A 64 -20.23 -5.09 14.32
C ALA A 64 -21.04 -5.07 13.01
#